data_AF-A0A3Q3FVX4-F1
#
_entry.id   AF-A0A3Q3FVX4-F1
#
_cell.length_a   1.000
_cell.length_b   1.000
_cell.length_c   1.000
_cell.angle_alpha   90.00
_cell.angle_beta   90.00
_cell.angle_gamma   90.00
#
_symmetry.space_group_name_H-M   'P 1'
#
loop_
_entity.id
_entity.type
_entity.pdbx_description
1 polymer ?
#
loop_
_entity_poly.entity_id
_entity_poly.type
_entity_poly.pdbx_seq_one_letter_code
_entity_poly.pdbx_strand_id
1 'polypeptide(L)'
;MVEAKNESQLVHSLAISAARPGKHLSLSPSFQRCTLTSWIKEKINKKECCLFEKDVREDVCRCGYSKIEHVGEAIKHRHIHEVPTDAFGDISFDGLGQKTGKYARVSTDTSPEILYQLLTEQWKLSPPNLLISVTGGAKNFYLKARIKNMFHRGLIKVAQTTGAWIITGGTHAGVMKHVGQAVRDNALSSSIHGQIVAIEWQHGESFTIRTLWCGCFPAHYPMDIKGQGRLSCLDNNHTHFLLVDDGTHGNYGVEIELRSRLEKCISRKQSGVTIPVVCVVLDGGPGTLNTIYNAMLCGTPCVILEGSGRIADVIAQAAGQPLSRVTIVHIHLLMKRFFGKEYEKFPDLKIIEWTKKIQDIISMPHLLTIFRISEDDHGDVDVAILQALLKASRISESQGIECWKRQLELAIAWNRVDIAETEIFTEESQWKSSDLHWAMFSALVGNKPQFVSLLLENGVSLRDFLQDEETLCELYKQMPGCFFLSKLAKRVDRARRSKRRALDRRVRALQRQGETISLTHVSEEVRHLLGSFTQPIYPPSTRTCNFNMTMEDTSTSAGSESPHDEPQRDYGRDLFLWAVVQNNKDLAEIAWEQVILLFCRELEKYYLVCLVSCVH
;
A
#
# COMPACT_ATOMS: atom_id res chain seq x y z
N MET A 1 -44.52 -12.78 26.32
CA MET A 1 -43.87 -12.27 25.08
C MET A 1 -43.74 -10.72 25.05
N VAL A 2 -43.66 -10.04 26.20
CA VAL A 2 -43.43 -8.58 26.25
C VAL A 2 -42.25 -8.20 27.16
N GLU A 3 -41.86 -9.06 28.11
CA GLU A 3 -40.70 -8.79 29.00
C GLU A 3 -39.33 -9.03 28.35
N ALA A 4 -39.22 -9.93 27.36
CA ALA A 4 -37.94 -10.22 26.69
C ALA A 4 -37.46 -9.11 25.72
N LYS A 5 -38.32 -8.16 25.34
CA LYS A 5 -37.94 -7.02 24.47
C LYS A 5 -37.36 -5.84 25.26
N ASN A 6 -37.74 -5.68 26.53
CA ASN A 6 -37.27 -4.55 27.35
C ASN A 6 -35.86 -4.77 27.94
N GLU A 7 -35.46 -6.01 28.22
CA GLU A 7 -34.08 -6.30 28.66
C GLU A 7 -33.04 -6.04 27.54
N SER A 8 -33.40 -6.32 26.28
CA SER A 8 -32.58 -6.04 25.09
C SER A 8 -32.31 -4.54 24.90
N GLN A 9 -33.28 -3.66 25.19
CA GLN A 9 -33.13 -2.21 25.04
C GLN A 9 -32.37 -1.54 26.21
N LEU A 10 -32.45 -2.11 27.41
CA LEU A 10 -31.69 -1.63 28.57
C LEU A 10 -30.19 -1.94 28.46
N VAL A 11 -29.81 -3.10 27.92
CA VAL A 11 -28.41 -3.43 27.61
C VAL A 11 -27.87 -2.55 26.47
N HIS A 12 -28.70 -2.23 25.48
CA HIS A 12 -28.35 -1.32 24.38
C HIS A 12 -28.06 0.12 24.84
N SER A 13 -28.77 0.59 25.86
CA SER A 13 -28.64 1.96 26.36
C SER A 13 -27.43 2.13 27.31
N LEU A 14 -27.07 1.08 28.05
CA LEU A 14 -25.87 1.08 28.90
C LEU A 14 -24.57 0.95 28.08
N ALA A 15 -24.60 0.32 26.90
CA ALA A 15 -23.44 0.20 26.02
C ALA A 15 -23.02 1.53 25.36
N ILE A 16 -23.96 2.44 25.10
CA ILE A 16 -23.70 3.75 24.46
C ILE A 16 -23.13 4.76 25.47
N SER A 17 -23.41 4.59 26.77
CA SER A 17 -22.91 5.44 27.86
C SER A 17 -21.42 5.25 28.19
N ALA A 18 -20.84 4.08 27.87
CA ALA A 18 -19.44 3.78 28.15
C ALA A 18 -18.44 4.33 27.10
N ALA A 19 -18.92 4.88 25.98
CA ALA A 19 -18.10 5.48 24.95
C ALA A 19 -17.69 6.93 25.27
N ARG A 20 -16.89 7.11 26.34
CA ARG A 20 -15.98 8.26 26.42
C ARG A 20 -14.61 7.84 25.88
N PRO A 21 -13.88 8.70 25.14
CA PRO A 21 -12.63 8.33 24.51
C PRO A 21 -11.53 8.25 25.60
N GLY A 22 -11.42 7.09 26.22
CA GLY A 22 -10.42 6.78 27.24
C GLY A 22 -9.87 5.39 27.00
N LYS A 23 -8.63 5.34 26.49
CA LYS A 23 -7.67 4.22 26.54
C LYS A 23 -8.24 2.79 26.38
N HIS A 24 -8.12 2.27 25.16
CA HIS A 24 -7.86 0.86 24.83
C HIS A 24 -8.40 -0.20 25.84
N LEU A 25 -9.71 -0.33 25.95
CA LEU A 25 -10.33 -1.52 26.55
C LEU A 25 -10.42 -2.60 25.47
N SER A 26 -9.63 -3.66 25.60
CA SER A 26 -9.73 -4.84 24.74
C SER A 26 -11.08 -5.54 24.98
N LEU A 27 -12.03 -5.31 24.08
CA LEU A 27 -13.32 -6.00 24.07
C LEU A 27 -13.10 -7.52 23.95
N SER A 28 -13.94 -8.33 24.60
CA SER A 28 -13.88 -9.79 24.51
C SER A 28 -14.08 -10.25 23.05
N PRO A 29 -13.47 -11.38 22.63
CA PRO A 29 -13.62 -11.91 21.27
C PRO A 29 -15.08 -12.17 20.85
N SER A 30 -15.94 -12.53 21.80
CA SER A 30 -17.38 -12.72 21.56
C SER A 30 -18.10 -11.41 21.22
N PHE A 31 -17.76 -10.31 21.89
CA PHE A 31 -18.36 -9.01 21.64
C PHE A 31 -17.95 -8.45 20.28
N GLN A 32 -16.68 -8.59 19.91
CA GLN A 32 -16.16 -8.21 18.58
C GLN A 32 -16.86 -8.97 17.45
N ARG A 33 -17.18 -10.26 17.66
CA ARG A 33 -17.93 -11.07 16.69
C ARG A 33 -19.37 -10.60 16.54
N CYS A 34 -20.05 -10.23 17.63
CA CYS A 34 -21.41 -9.70 17.57
C CYS A 34 -21.47 -8.36 16.82
N THR A 35 -20.53 -7.45 17.07
CA THR A 35 -20.45 -6.18 16.34
C THR A 35 -20.19 -6.38 14.85
N LEU A 36 -19.30 -7.30 14.50
CA LEU A 36 -19.00 -7.65 13.11
C LEU A 36 -20.22 -8.24 12.40
N THR A 37 -20.92 -9.18 13.06
CA THR A 37 -22.11 -9.85 12.54
C THR A 37 -23.23 -8.86 12.25
N SER A 38 -23.48 -7.93 13.17
CA SER A 38 -24.49 -6.88 12.98
C SER A 38 -24.14 -5.97 11.81
N TRP A 39 -22.87 -5.55 11.71
CA TRP A 39 -22.40 -4.67 10.64
C TRP A 39 -22.51 -5.34 9.26
N ILE A 40 -22.06 -6.59 9.13
CA ILE A 40 -22.11 -7.33 7.86
C ILE A 40 -23.56 -7.52 7.39
N LYS A 41 -24.46 -7.95 8.28
CA LYS A 41 -25.88 -8.14 7.91
C LYS A 41 -26.61 -6.84 7.55
N GLU A 42 -26.15 -5.70 8.03
CA GLU A 42 -26.74 -4.39 7.70
C GLU A 42 -26.21 -3.84 6.36
N LYS A 43 -24.93 -4.10 6.02
CA LYS A 43 -24.25 -3.43 4.91
C LYS A 43 -23.99 -4.31 3.69
N ILE A 44 -24.02 -5.63 3.83
CA ILE A 44 -23.64 -6.57 2.77
C ILE A 44 -24.82 -7.48 2.41
N ASN A 45 -25.16 -7.48 1.13
CA ASN A 45 -26.18 -8.34 0.55
C ASN A 45 -25.55 -9.49 -0.25
N LYS A 46 -26.33 -10.53 -0.50
CA LYS A 46 -26.13 -11.59 -1.48
C LYS A 46 -27.26 -11.58 -2.51
N LYS A 47 -27.11 -12.29 -3.62
CA LYS A 47 -28.15 -12.45 -4.63
C LYS A 47 -28.70 -13.86 -4.62
N GLU A 48 -30.01 -13.98 -4.69
CA GLU A 48 -30.69 -15.28 -4.75
C GLU A 48 -31.72 -15.29 -5.87
N CYS A 49 -31.82 -16.44 -6.55
CA CYS A 49 -32.79 -16.64 -7.60
C CYS A 49 -34.10 -17.19 -7.02
N CYS A 50 -35.14 -16.37 -7.02
CA CYS A 50 -36.43 -16.68 -6.40
C CYS A 50 -37.51 -17.06 -7.41
N LEU A 51 -37.23 -17.03 -8.72
CA LEU A 51 -38.20 -17.36 -9.78
C LEU A 51 -37.55 -18.33 -10.77
N PHE A 52 -38.21 -19.43 -11.08
CA PHE A 52 -37.75 -20.31 -12.16
C PHE A 52 -38.10 -19.68 -13.51
N GLU A 53 -37.09 -19.26 -14.28
CA GLU A 53 -37.24 -18.82 -15.66
C GLU A 53 -36.53 -19.82 -16.58
N LYS A 54 -37.29 -20.52 -17.44
CA LYS A 54 -36.77 -21.62 -18.29
C LYS A 54 -35.67 -21.10 -19.24
N ASP A 55 -34.49 -21.73 -19.20
CA ASP A 55 -33.43 -21.52 -20.19
C ASP A 55 -33.67 -22.41 -21.44
N VAL A 56 -32.89 -22.23 -22.50
CA VAL A 56 -33.04 -22.92 -23.80
C VAL A 56 -32.96 -24.46 -23.67
N ARG A 57 -32.42 -24.98 -22.56
CA ARG A 57 -32.37 -26.41 -22.20
C ARG A 57 -33.53 -26.77 -21.27
N GLU A 58 -34.22 -27.87 -21.55
CA GLU A 58 -35.60 -28.12 -21.06
C GLU A 58 -35.80 -28.18 -19.53
N ASP A 59 -34.77 -28.29 -18.70
CA ASP A 59 -34.88 -28.50 -17.24
C ASP A 59 -34.01 -27.58 -16.35
N VAL A 60 -33.43 -26.51 -16.91
CA VAL A 60 -32.52 -25.60 -16.17
C VAL A 60 -33.07 -24.17 -16.16
N CYS A 61 -32.99 -23.50 -15.03
CA CYS A 61 -33.35 -22.09 -14.90
C CYS A 61 -32.28 -21.19 -15.54
N ARG A 62 -32.61 -19.95 -15.93
CA ARG A 62 -31.64 -18.95 -16.40
C ARG A 62 -30.55 -18.62 -15.38
N CYS A 63 -30.78 -18.89 -14.09
CA CYS A 63 -29.76 -18.80 -13.06
C CYS A 63 -28.83 -20.01 -13.00
N GLY A 64 -29.01 -21.04 -13.82
CA GLY A 64 -28.19 -22.25 -13.85
C GLY A 64 -28.61 -23.34 -12.86
N TYR A 65 -29.52 -23.06 -11.93
CA TYR A 65 -30.05 -24.06 -10.98
C TYR A 65 -31.17 -24.91 -11.59
N SER A 66 -31.32 -26.15 -11.09
CA SER A 66 -32.42 -27.03 -11.48
C SER A 66 -33.75 -26.58 -10.85
N LYS A 67 -34.87 -26.95 -11.47
CA LYS A 67 -36.22 -26.60 -10.98
C LYS A 67 -36.49 -27.05 -9.53
N ILE A 68 -35.84 -28.12 -9.08
CA ILE A 68 -36.01 -28.74 -7.75
C ILE A 68 -35.27 -27.94 -6.67
N GLU A 69 -34.29 -27.13 -7.04
CA GLU A 69 -33.46 -26.36 -6.12
C GLU A 69 -34.02 -24.96 -5.81
N HIS A 70 -35.10 -24.56 -6.46
CA HIS A 70 -35.82 -23.32 -6.15
C HIS A 70 -36.74 -23.50 -4.94
N VAL A 71 -36.73 -22.51 -4.03
CA VAL A 71 -37.62 -22.49 -2.85
C VAL A 71 -39.07 -22.22 -3.26
N GLY A 72 -40.02 -22.93 -2.65
CA GLY A 72 -41.45 -22.95 -3.03
C GLY A 72 -42.29 -21.69 -2.78
N GLU A 73 -41.71 -20.57 -2.35
CA GLU A 73 -42.43 -19.30 -2.07
C GLU A 73 -42.17 -18.19 -3.12
N ALA A 74 -42.19 -18.56 -4.41
CA ALA A 74 -41.93 -17.64 -5.51
C ALA A 74 -43.18 -16.85 -5.95
N ILE A 75 -43.60 -15.81 -5.19
CA ILE A 75 -44.66 -14.87 -5.63
C ILE A 75 -44.12 -13.42 -5.60
N LYS A 76 -43.43 -12.98 -6.68
CA LYS A 76 -43.59 -11.69 -7.42
C LYS A 76 -42.36 -11.26 -8.26
N HIS A 77 -42.66 -10.93 -9.53
CA HIS A 77 -42.09 -9.97 -10.50
C HIS A 77 -40.57 -9.85 -10.84
N ARG A 78 -39.57 -10.51 -10.20
CA ARG A 78 -38.16 -10.51 -10.70
C ARG A 78 -37.42 -11.85 -10.49
N HIS A 79 -36.49 -12.17 -11.39
CA HIS A 79 -35.73 -13.43 -11.40
C HIS A 79 -34.63 -13.51 -10.32
N ILE A 80 -34.00 -12.38 -9.97
CA ILE A 80 -32.91 -12.29 -8.98
C ILE A 80 -33.26 -11.21 -7.96
N HIS A 81 -33.10 -11.51 -6.67
CA HIS A 81 -33.36 -10.60 -5.55
C HIS A 81 -32.13 -10.47 -4.65
N GLU A 82 -31.92 -9.27 -4.09
CA GLU A 82 -30.90 -9.04 -3.06
C GLU A 82 -31.49 -9.23 -1.67
N VAL A 83 -30.77 -9.98 -0.83
CA VAL A 83 -31.09 -10.20 0.58
C VAL A 83 -29.82 -10.07 1.42
N PRO A 84 -29.90 -9.76 2.74
CA PRO A 84 -28.74 -9.73 3.61
C PRO A 84 -27.92 -11.01 3.53
N THR A 85 -26.58 -10.88 3.52
CA THR A 85 -25.70 -12.04 3.46
C THR A 85 -25.77 -12.88 4.73
N ASP A 86 -25.75 -14.20 4.57
CA ASP A 86 -25.76 -15.20 5.63
C ASP A 86 -24.47 -16.04 5.69
N ALA A 87 -23.56 -15.83 4.72
CA ALA A 87 -22.31 -16.56 4.58
C ALA A 87 -21.12 -15.63 4.80
N PHE A 88 -20.64 -15.58 6.05
CA PHE A 88 -19.45 -14.83 6.44
C PHE A 88 -18.85 -15.41 7.72
N GLY A 89 -17.54 -15.20 7.91
CA GLY A 89 -16.86 -15.54 9.15
C GLY A 89 -15.41 -15.92 8.94
N ASP A 90 -14.92 -16.83 9.79
CA ASP A 90 -13.59 -17.42 9.63
C ASP A 90 -13.72 -18.78 8.92
N ILE A 91 -12.85 -19.10 7.97
CA ILE A 91 -12.81 -20.36 7.21
C ILE A 91 -11.55 -21.15 7.56
N SER A 92 -11.69 -22.43 7.87
CA SER A 92 -10.60 -23.36 8.17
C SER A 92 -10.55 -24.45 7.10
N PHE A 93 -9.37 -24.68 6.56
CA PHE A 93 -9.11 -25.71 5.55
C PHE A 93 -8.56 -26.99 6.17
N ASP A 94 -8.93 -28.13 5.61
CA ASP A 94 -8.34 -29.44 5.96
C ASP A 94 -6.86 -29.53 5.58
N GLY A 95 -6.00 -29.95 6.53
CA GLY A 95 -4.58 -30.23 6.27
C GLY A 95 -3.62 -29.94 7.43
N LEU A 96 -2.34 -30.29 7.25
CA LEU A 96 -1.25 -29.95 8.17
C LEU A 96 -0.97 -28.43 8.13
N GLY A 97 -1.10 -27.76 9.27
CA GLY A 97 -0.87 -26.32 9.43
C GLY A 97 -2.15 -25.48 9.34
N GLN A 98 -3.13 -25.74 10.22
CA GLN A 98 -4.42 -25.04 10.33
C GLN A 98 -4.28 -23.52 10.15
N LYS A 99 -4.59 -23.02 8.95
CA LYS A 99 -4.71 -21.59 8.67
C LYS A 99 -6.18 -21.24 8.60
N THR A 100 -6.61 -20.32 9.45
CA THR A 100 -7.93 -19.73 9.40
C THR A 100 -7.89 -18.48 8.52
N GLY A 101 -8.65 -18.45 7.43
CA GLY A 101 -8.90 -17.25 6.63
C GLY A 101 -10.17 -16.53 7.08
N LYS A 102 -10.40 -15.32 6.58
CA LYS A 102 -11.70 -14.62 6.72
C LYS A 102 -12.46 -14.68 5.41
N TYR A 103 -13.77 -14.85 5.45
CA TYR A 103 -14.59 -14.86 4.24
C TYR A 103 -15.90 -14.08 4.40
N ALA A 104 -16.41 -13.54 3.29
CA ALA A 104 -17.74 -12.95 3.20
C ALA A 104 -18.30 -13.12 1.78
N ARG A 105 -19.55 -13.59 1.67
CA ARG A 105 -20.32 -13.59 0.42
C ARG A 105 -20.93 -12.21 0.17
N VAL A 106 -20.68 -11.65 -1.02
CA VAL A 106 -21.04 -10.28 -1.39
C VAL A 106 -21.72 -10.24 -2.76
N SER A 107 -22.75 -9.41 -2.90
CA SER A 107 -23.39 -9.16 -4.20
C SER A 107 -22.43 -8.46 -5.16
N THR A 108 -22.54 -8.71 -6.47
CA THR A 108 -21.84 -7.93 -7.52
C THR A 108 -22.09 -6.42 -7.41
N ASP A 109 -23.22 -6.03 -6.84
CA ASP A 109 -23.66 -4.63 -6.80
C ASP A 109 -23.19 -3.92 -5.53
N THR A 110 -22.55 -4.65 -4.61
CA THR A 110 -21.99 -4.10 -3.36
C THR A 110 -21.04 -2.94 -3.65
N SER A 111 -21.17 -1.84 -2.90
CA SER A 111 -20.31 -0.67 -3.06
C SER A 111 -18.85 -0.99 -2.70
N PRO A 112 -17.87 -0.61 -3.54
CA PRO A 112 -16.44 -0.73 -3.24
C PRO A 112 -15.99 -0.10 -1.92
N GLU A 113 -16.64 0.99 -1.51
CA GLU A 113 -16.36 1.68 -0.25
C GLU A 113 -16.71 0.81 0.96
N ILE A 114 -17.83 0.08 0.90
CA ILE A 114 -18.23 -0.87 1.94
C ILE A 114 -17.22 -2.02 2.02
N LEU A 115 -16.77 -2.54 0.87
CA LEU A 115 -15.74 -3.58 0.83
C LEU A 115 -14.41 -3.09 1.41
N TYR A 116 -14.01 -1.85 1.12
CA TYR A 116 -12.81 -1.26 1.70
C TYR A 116 -12.91 -1.10 3.24
N GLN A 117 -14.08 -0.70 3.75
CA GLN A 117 -14.35 -0.66 5.19
C GLN A 117 -14.33 -2.05 5.82
N LEU A 118 -14.86 -3.06 5.13
CA LEU A 118 -14.76 -4.46 5.58
C LEU A 118 -13.29 -4.88 5.72
N LEU A 119 -12.45 -4.61 4.72
CA LEU A 119 -11.03 -4.98 4.75
C LEU A 119 -10.27 -4.24 5.87
N THR A 120 -10.45 -2.93 6.00
CA THR A 120 -9.62 -2.09 6.88
C THR A 120 -10.18 -1.92 8.29
N GLU A 121 -11.48 -1.64 8.43
CA GLU A 121 -12.10 -1.34 9.72
C GLU A 121 -12.57 -2.61 10.42
N GLN A 122 -13.13 -3.57 9.68
CA GLN A 122 -13.70 -4.78 10.28
C GLN A 122 -12.68 -5.92 10.39
N TRP A 123 -11.94 -6.19 9.32
CA TRP A 123 -10.88 -7.20 9.29
C TRP A 123 -9.52 -6.68 9.75
N LYS A 124 -9.42 -5.37 10.06
CA LYS A 124 -8.24 -4.73 10.67
C LYS A 124 -6.97 -4.83 9.81
N LEU A 125 -7.13 -4.89 8.48
CA LEU A 125 -5.99 -4.81 7.57
C LEU A 125 -5.48 -3.37 7.51
N SER A 126 -4.16 -3.20 7.64
CA SER A 126 -3.53 -1.90 7.40
C SER A 126 -3.67 -1.53 5.92
N PRO A 127 -4.04 -0.29 5.59
CA PRO A 127 -4.07 0.19 4.20
C PRO A 127 -2.74 -0.09 3.48
N PRO A 128 -2.76 -0.59 2.23
CA PRO A 128 -1.55 -0.94 1.52
C PRO A 128 -0.83 0.30 0.96
N ASN A 129 0.50 0.21 0.82
CA ASN A 129 1.26 1.23 0.07
C ASN A 129 1.32 0.92 -1.44
N LEU A 130 0.89 -0.28 -1.83
CA LEU A 130 0.86 -0.75 -3.22
C LEU A 130 -0.20 -1.84 -3.36
N LEU A 131 -0.96 -1.80 -4.45
CA LEU A 131 -1.91 -2.85 -4.80
C LEU A 131 -1.44 -3.64 -6.03
N ILE A 132 -1.25 -4.95 -5.87
CA ILE A 132 -0.82 -5.86 -6.94
C ILE A 132 -1.99 -6.74 -7.33
N SER A 133 -2.52 -6.52 -8.54
CA SER A 133 -3.61 -7.29 -9.11
C SER A 133 -3.06 -8.39 -10.02
N VAL A 134 -3.04 -9.65 -9.56
CA VAL A 134 -2.57 -10.77 -10.37
C VAL A 134 -3.75 -11.39 -11.12
N THR A 135 -3.63 -11.49 -12.44
CA THR A 135 -4.62 -12.10 -13.33
C THR A 135 -3.94 -13.02 -14.35
N GLY A 136 -4.71 -13.93 -14.95
CA GLY A 136 -4.14 -14.87 -15.91
C GLY A 136 -4.99 -16.09 -16.18
N GLY A 137 -4.34 -17.19 -16.54
CA GLY A 137 -4.99 -18.47 -16.81
C GLY A 137 -5.65 -19.08 -15.57
N ALA A 138 -6.98 -19.25 -15.61
CA ALA A 138 -7.74 -19.92 -14.55
C ALA A 138 -7.65 -21.45 -14.60
N LYS A 139 -7.28 -22.03 -15.74
CA LYS A 139 -7.01 -23.48 -15.87
C LYS A 139 -5.57 -23.77 -15.52
N ASN A 140 -5.31 -24.93 -14.91
CA ASN A 140 -3.95 -25.40 -14.65
C ASN A 140 -3.12 -25.47 -15.93
N PHE A 141 -1.92 -24.93 -15.87
CA PHE A 141 -0.95 -24.92 -16.96
C PHE A 141 0.44 -25.20 -16.42
N TYR A 142 1.36 -25.57 -17.31
CA TYR A 142 2.75 -25.80 -16.95
C TYR A 142 3.54 -24.51 -17.13
N LEU A 143 4.04 -23.96 -16.02
CA LEU A 143 5.02 -22.88 -16.03
C LEU A 143 6.43 -23.47 -15.87
N LYS A 144 7.34 -23.12 -16.78
CA LYS A 144 8.75 -23.55 -16.70
C LYS A 144 9.34 -23.17 -15.33
N ALA A 145 10.13 -24.06 -14.74
CA ALA A 145 10.65 -23.93 -13.37
C ALA A 145 11.37 -22.58 -13.13
N ARG A 146 12.16 -22.11 -14.10
CA ARG A 146 12.85 -20.81 -14.04
C ARG A 146 11.87 -19.65 -13.88
N ILE A 147 10.85 -19.56 -14.74
CA ILE A 147 9.82 -18.51 -14.71
C ILE A 147 9.02 -18.58 -13.41
N LYS A 148 8.64 -19.80 -13.01
CA LYS A 148 7.93 -20.04 -11.75
C LYS A 148 8.70 -19.49 -10.55
N ASN A 149 9.98 -19.86 -10.42
CA ASN A 149 10.80 -19.46 -9.27
C ASN A 149 11.03 -17.94 -9.26
N MET A 150 11.29 -17.32 -10.41
CA MET A 150 11.44 -15.87 -10.52
C MET A 150 10.14 -15.13 -10.17
N PHE A 151 9.00 -15.60 -10.67
CA PHE A 151 7.70 -15.05 -10.34
C PHE A 151 7.39 -15.17 -8.84
N HIS A 152 7.57 -16.36 -8.24
CA HIS A 152 7.33 -16.58 -6.81
C HIS A 152 8.22 -15.65 -5.97
N ARG A 153 9.53 -15.63 -6.24
CA ARG A 153 10.50 -14.81 -5.50
C ARG A 153 10.19 -13.32 -5.65
N GLY A 154 10.01 -12.83 -6.87
CA GLY A 154 9.78 -11.41 -7.12
C GLY A 154 8.44 -10.92 -6.57
N LEU A 155 7.36 -11.70 -6.71
CA LEU A 155 6.05 -11.33 -6.15
C LEU A 155 6.09 -11.20 -4.62
N ILE A 156 6.75 -12.13 -3.94
CA ILE A 156 6.89 -12.08 -2.48
C ILE A 156 7.82 -10.94 -2.05
N LYS A 157 8.95 -10.76 -2.74
CA LYS A 157 9.92 -9.70 -2.46
C LYS A 157 9.26 -8.32 -2.52
N VAL A 158 8.53 -8.01 -3.60
CA VAL A 158 7.82 -6.73 -3.71
C VAL A 158 6.76 -6.56 -2.62
N ALA A 159 5.98 -7.59 -2.33
CA ALA A 159 4.91 -7.48 -1.35
C ALA A 159 5.44 -7.25 0.07
N GLN A 160 6.56 -7.89 0.42
CA GLN A 160 7.23 -7.71 1.72
C GLN A 160 7.88 -6.34 1.86
N THR A 161 8.62 -5.89 0.84
CA THR A 161 9.36 -4.63 0.93
C THR A 161 8.44 -3.42 0.96
N THR A 162 7.32 -3.45 0.22
CA THR A 162 6.42 -2.30 0.12
C THR A 162 5.24 -2.36 1.09
N GLY A 163 4.94 -3.51 1.69
CA GLY A 163 3.67 -3.74 2.39
C GLY A 163 2.49 -3.72 1.42
N ALA A 164 2.62 -4.41 0.29
CA ALA A 164 1.57 -4.46 -0.73
C ALA A 164 0.44 -5.42 -0.34
N TRP A 165 -0.77 -5.13 -0.82
CA TRP A 165 -1.82 -6.15 -0.93
C TRP A 165 -1.76 -6.83 -2.29
N ILE A 166 -1.81 -8.17 -2.30
CA ILE A 166 -1.94 -8.95 -3.52
C ILE A 166 -3.39 -9.41 -3.68
N ILE A 167 -4.06 -8.95 -4.73
CA ILE A 167 -5.41 -9.39 -5.13
C ILE A 167 -5.29 -10.41 -6.25
N THR A 168 -5.99 -11.55 -6.09
CA THR A 168 -6.08 -12.61 -7.10
C THR A 168 -7.47 -13.23 -7.07
N GLY A 169 -7.83 -14.02 -8.09
CA GLY A 169 -9.09 -14.75 -8.13
C GLY A 169 -9.21 -15.96 -7.20
N GLY A 170 -8.24 -16.20 -6.30
CA GLY A 170 -8.34 -17.10 -5.12
C GLY A 170 -8.53 -18.61 -5.33
N THR A 171 -8.85 -19.08 -6.54
CA THR A 171 -9.03 -20.52 -6.80
C THR A 171 -7.73 -21.33 -6.70
N HIS A 172 -7.82 -22.62 -6.37
CA HIS A 172 -6.73 -23.60 -6.41
C HIS A 172 -6.45 -24.10 -7.84
N ALA A 173 -6.50 -23.19 -8.83
CA ALA A 173 -6.24 -23.51 -10.23
C ALA A 173 -5.43 -22.41 -10.92
N GLY A 174 -4.59 -22.82 -11.88
CA GLY A 174 -3.85 -21.90 -12.76
C GLY A 174 -2.97 -20.90 -12.00
N VAL A 175 -3.06 -19.62 -12.37
CA VAL A 175 -2.21 -18.55 -11.80
C VAL A 175 -2.48 -18.34 -10.32
N MET A 176 -3.73 -18.43 -9.88
CA MET A 176 -4.13 -18.23 -8.48
C MET A 176 -3.44 -19.25 -7.57
N LYS A 177 -3.33 -20.50 -8.02
CA LYS A 177 -2.56 -21.57 -7.35
C LYS A 177 -1.06 -21.26 -7.26
N HIS A 178 -0.46 -20.69 -8.31
CA HIS A 178 0.95 -20.28 -8.28
C HIS A 178 1.20 -19.16 -7.26
N VAL A 179 0.31 -18.17 -7.18
CA VAL A 179 0.37 -17.14 -6.14
C VAL A 179 0.27 -17.78 -4.76
N GLY A 180 -0.73 -18.65 -4.54
CA GLY A 180 -0.87 -19.36 -3.28
C GLY A 180 0.36 -20.20 -2.89
N GLN A 181 1.03 -20.83 -3.86
CA GLN A 181 2.30 -21.55 -3.63
C GLN A 181 3.41 -20.60 -3.18
N ALA A 182 3.62 -19.48 -3.88
CA ALA A 182 4.65 -18.49 -3.52
C ALA A 182 4.50 -18.01 -2.07
N VAL A 183 3.25 -17.80 -1.64
CA VAL A 183 2.91 -17.38 -0.27
C VAL A 183 3.24 -18.46 0.76
N ARG A 184 2.90 -19.73 0.47
CA ARG A 184 3.28 -20.86 1.33
C ARG A 184 4.78 -20.98 1.48
N ASP A 185 5.50 -20.96 0.35
CA ASP A 185 6.95 -21.15 0.31
C ASP A 185 7.64 -20.09 1.18
N ASN A 186 7.14 -18.85 1.13
CA ASN A 186 7.61 -17.78 2.00
C ASN A 186 7.26 -17.99 3.48
N ALA A 187 6.02 -18.40 3.79
CA ALA A 187 5.58 -18.63 5.17
C ALA A 187 6.33 -19.79 5.85
N LEU A 188 6.84 -20.75 5.09
CA LEU A 188 7.72 -21.81 5.59
C LEU A 188 9.16 -21.33 5.81
N SER A 189 9.61 -20.35 5.02
CA SER A 189 11.00 -19.87 5.01
C SER A 189 11.25 -18.67 5.94
N SER A 190 10.21 -17.94 6.35
CA SER A 190 10.31 -16.71 7.13
C SER A 190 9.26 -16.63 8.23
N SER A 191 9.60 -16.00 9.37
CA SER A 191 8.67 -15.74 10.48
C SER A 191 7.77 -14.52 10.24
N ILE A 192 8.01 -13.76 9.17
CA ILE A 192 7.28 -12.53 8.82
C ILE A 192 6.08 -12.90 7.94
N HIS A 193 4.89 -12.68 8.49
CA HIS A 193 3.63 -12.95 7.81
C HIS A 193 3.24 -11.75 6.92
N GLY A 194 3.50 -11.83 5.62
CA GLY A 194 2.90 -10.91 4.65
C GLY A 194 1.38 -11.08 4.60
N GLN A 195 0.63 -9.98 4.52
CA GLN A 195 -0.84 -10.00 4.44
C GLN A 195 -1.28 -10.08 2.97
N ILE A 196 -1.98 -11.13 2.56
CA ILE A 196 -2.45 -11.34 1.17
C ILE A 196 -3.97 -11.46 1.11
N VAL A 197 -4.61 -10.51 0.44
CA VAL A 197 -6.07 -10.40 0.34
C VAL A 197 -6.55 -11.06 -0.96
N ALA A 198 -7.13 -12.26 -0.93
CA ALA A 198 -7.80 -12.79 -2.12
C ALA A 198 -9.16 -12.13 -2.31
N ILE A 199 -9.52 -11.90 -3.57
CA ILE A 199 -10.84 -11.43 -3.96
C ILE A 199 -11.31 -12.37 -5.05
N GLU A 200 -12.21 -13.26 -4.68
CA GLU A 200 -12.60 -14.39 -5.51
C GLU A 200 -14.09 -14.37 -5.85
N TRP A 201 -14.43 -15.11 -6.88
CA TRP A 201 -15.77 -15.58 -7.11
C TRP A 201 -15.88 -17.04 -6.72
N GLN A 202 -16.76 -17.39 -5.79
CA GLN A 202 -17.07 -18.79 -5.58
C GLN A 202 -18.15 -19.25 -6.57
N HIS A 203 -17.86 -20.35 -7.25
CA HIS A 203 -18.88 -21.24 -7.77
C HIS A 203 -19.55 -22.00 -6.61
N GLY A 204 -20.83 -21.69 -6.38
CA GLY A 204 -21.65 -22.33 -5.35
C GLY A 204 -22.04 -23.75 -5.72
N GLU A 205 -21.18 -24.75 -5.46
CA GLU A 205 -21.62 -26.16 -5.42
C GLU A 205 -20.84 -27.07 -4.47
N SER A 206 -20.04 -26.56 -3.53
CA SER A 206 -19.82 -27.37 -2.32
C SER A 206 -21.07 -27.27 -1.48
N PHE A 207 -21.86 -28.35 -1.47
CA PHE A 207 -22.92 -28.69 -0.52
C PHE A 207 -22.57 -28.24 0.93
N THR A 208 -21.29 -28.15 1.25
CA THR A 208 -20.70 -27.72 2.52
C THR A 208 -20.88 -26.24 2.90
N ILE A 209 -21.06 -25.29 1.95
CA ILE A 209 -21.36 -23.87 2.29
C ILE A 209 -22.86 -23.58 2.39
N ARG A 210 -23.72 -24.44 1.82
CA ARG A 210 -25.16 -24.41 2.14
C ARG A 210 -25.43 -24.77 3.61
N THR A 211 -24.54 -25.50 4.28
CA THR A 211 -24.61 -25.77 5.72
C THR A 211 -24.00 -24.67 6.61
N LEU A 212 -23.49 -23.59 6.01
CA LEU A 212 -22.87 -22.44 6.73
C LEU A 212 -23.86 -21.32 7.06
N TRP A 213 -25.15 -21.60 6.95
CA TRP A 213 -26.23 -20.70 7.34
C TRP A 213 -26.15 -20.48 8.86
N CYS A 214 -26.04 -19.22 9.27
CA CYS A 214 -25.91 -18.73 10.66
C CYS A 214 -24.48 -18.57 11.24
N GLY A 215 -23.50 -18.14 10.43
CA GLY A 215 -22.24 -17.59 10.98
C GLY A 215 -21.48 -18.61 11.82
N CYS A 216 -21.12 -19.75 11.25
CA CYS A 216 -20.22 -20.70 11.90
C CYS A 216 -18.80 -20.12 11.97
N PHE A 217 -18.23 -20.08 13.17
CA PHE A 217 -16.86 -19.60 13.43
C PHE A 217 -16.05 -20.70 14.17
N PRO A 218 -15.15 -21.44 13.51
CA PRO A 218 -14.80 -21.41 12.09
C PRO A 218 -15.68 -22.33 11.21
N ALA A 219 -15.87 -21.90 9.97
CA ALA A 219 -16.40 -22.67 8.86
C ALA A 219 -15.41 -23.73 8.40
N HIS A 220 -15.80 -25.00 8.37
CA HIS A 220 -14.91 -26.06 7.92
C HIS A 220 -15.05 -26.30 6.41
N TYR A 221 -13.96 -26.16 5.65
CA TYR A 221 -13.94 -26.32 4.20
C TYR A 221 -13.02 -27.48 3.78
N PRO A 222 -13.58 -28.63 3.36
CA PRO A 222 -12.80 -29.73 2.82
C PRO A 222 -12.37 -29.42 1.39
N MET A 223 -11.06 -29.49 1.12
CA MET A 223 -10.55 -29.33 -0.24
C MET A 223 -10.76 -30.63 -1.04
N ASP A 224 -11.76 -30.64 -1.92
CA ASP A 224 -11.93 -31.71 -2.91
C ASP A 224 -11.32 -31.32 -4.26
N ILE A 225 -10.10 -31.80 -4.52
CA ILE A 225 -9.36 -31.53 -5.76
C ILE A 225 -9.83 -32.44 -6.90
N LYS A 226 -10.51 -33.56 -6.62
CA LYS A 226 -10.79 -34.62 -7.61
C LYS A 226 -12.26 -34.71 -8.04
N GLY A 227 -13.21 -34.30 -7.21
CA GLY A 227 -14.66 -34.44 -7.46
C GLY A 227 -15.36 -33.25 -8.13
N GLN A 228 -14.67 -32.15 -8.40
CA GLN A 228 -15.30 -30.86 -8.77
C GLN A 228 -15.69 -30.68 -10.25
N GLY A 229 -15.37 -31.64 -11.13
CA GLY A 229 -15.77 -31.60 -12.54
C GLY A 229 -15.31 -30.33 -13.28
N ARG A 230 -16.26 -29.42 -13.60
CA ARG A 230 -15.97 -28.15 -14.30
C ARG A 230 -15.58 -27.00 -13.38
N LEU A 231 -15.59 -27.18 -12.05
CA LEU A 231 -15.38 -26.14 -11.04
C LEU A 231 -13.97 -26.19 -10.44
N SER A 232 -13.57 -25.12 -9.73
CA SER A 232 -12.30 -25.05 -9.00
C SER A 232 -12.54 -24.73 -7.51
N CYS A 233 -11.77 -25.37 -6.63
CA CYS A 233 -11.81 -25.14 -5.17
C CYS A 233 -11.16 -23.81 -4.81
N LEU A 234 -11.45 -23.31 -3.61
CA LEU A 234 -10.72 -22.20 -3.00
C LEU A 234 -9.28 -22.65 -2.67
N ASP A 235 -8.30 -21.78 -2.83
CA ASP A 235 -6.92 -22.05 -2.45
C ASP A 235 -6.68 -21.75 -0.96
N ASN A 236 -6.13 -22.72 -0.23
CA ASN A 236 -5.94 -22.65 1.21
C ASN A 236 -4.79 -21.74 1.67
N ASN A 237 -4.06 -21.08 0.76
CA ASN A 237 -2.90 -20.26 1.11
C ASN A 237 -3.20 -18.76 1.12
N HIS A 238 -4.41 -18.38 0.74
CA HIS A 238 -4.88 -17.01 0.85
C HIS A 238 -5.46 -16.73 2.25
N THR A 239 -5.45 -15.47 2.66
CA THR A 239 -5.83 -15.10 4.05
C THR A 239 -7.23 -14.52 4.17
N HIS A 240 -7.75 -13.91 3.10
CA HIS A 240 -9.07 -13.28 3.06
C HIS A 240 -9.76 -13.66 1.75
N PHE A 241 -11.08 -13.86 1.80
CA PHE A 241 -11.91 -14.26 0.66
C PHE A 241 -13.17 -13.38 0.60
N LEU A 242 -13.23 -12.48 -0.37
CA LEU A 242 -14.52 -11.95 -0.81
C LEU A 242 -15.07 -12.94 -1.82
N LEU A 243 -16.30 -13.42 -1.64
CA LEU A 243 -16.97 -14.36 -2.53
C LEU A 243 -18.10 -13.62 -3.25
N VAL A 244 -17.84 -13.17 -4.47
CA VAL A 244 -18.82 -12.37 -5.21
C VAL A 244 -20.01 -13.26 -5.64
N ASP A 245 -21.18 -12.68 -5.88
CA ASP A 245 -22.41 -13.41 -6.18
C ASP A 245 -23.32 -12.56 -7.08
N ASP A 246 -23.65 -13.07 -8.27
CA ASP A 246 -24.62 -12.45 -9.20
C ASP A 246 -25.98 -13.14 -9.18
N GLY A 247 -26.17 -14.17 -8.36
CA GLY A 247 -27.37 -15.01 -8.34
C GLY A 247 -27.41 -16.09 -9.42
N THR A 248 -26.34 -16.27 -10.21
CA THR A 248 -26.22 -17.32 -11.22
C THR A 248 -25.21 -18.40 -10.82
N HIS A 249 -25.33 -19.56 -11.47
CA HIS A 249 -24.50 -20.73 -11.30
C HIS A 249 -23.84 -21.08 -12.65
N GLY A 250 -22.56 -21.47 -12.64
CA GLY A 250 -21.90 -21.96 -13.86
C GLY A 250 -21.11 -20.93 -14.68
N ASN A 251 -21.29 -19.63 -14.40
CA ASN A 251 -20.70 -18.55 -15.19
C ASN A 251 -19.26 -18.23 -14.74
N TYR A 252 -18.41 -17.66 -15.58
CA TYR A 252 -17.04 -17.29 -15.17
C TYR A 252 -16.83 -15.79 -15.38
N GLY A 253 -16.06 -15.15 -14.49
CA GLY A 253 -15.64 -13.76 -14.65
C GLY A 253 -16.63 -12.71 -14.14
N VAL A 254 -17.60 -13.11 -13.33
CA VAL A 254 -18.58 -12.21 -12.70
C VAL A 254 -17.92 -11.24 -11.73
N GLU A 255 -16.81 -11.65 -11.10
CA GLU A 255 -16.03 -10.82 -10.18
C GLU A 255 -15.24 -9.71 -10.87
N ILE A 256 -15.02 -9.77 -12.19
CA ILE A 256 -14.09 -8.88 -12.92
C ILE A 256 -14.49 -7.41 -12.74
N GLU A 257 -15.78 -7.09 -12.85
CA GLU A 257 -16.25 -5.71 -12.74
C GLU A 257 -16.14 -5.18 -11.30
N LEU A 258 -16.58 -5.96 -10.31
CA LEU A 258 -16.49 -5.57 -8.91
C LEU A 258 -15.03 -5.42 -8.46
N ARG A 259 -14.15 -6.33 -8.91
CA ARG A 259 -12.70 -6.25 -8.68
C ARG A 259 -12.12 -4.95 -9.24
N SER A 260 -12.43 -4.61 -10.49
CA SER A 260 -11.94 -3.36 -11.10
C SER A 260 -12.43 -2.11 -10.35
N ARG A 261 -13.71 -2.08 -9.95
CA ARG A 261 -14.28 -0.98 -9.15
C ARG A 261 -13.64 -0.87 -7.76
N LEU A 262 -13.32 -2.00 -7.13
CA LEU A 262 -12.65 -2.06 -5.85
C LEU A 262 -11.19 -1.62 -5.91
N GLU A 263 -10.43 -2.09 -6.90
CA GLU A 263 -9.06 -1.64 -7.15
C GLU A 263 -9.01 -0.12 -7.34
N LYS A 264 -9.94 0.44 -8.12
CA LYS A 264 -10.08 1.89 -8.33
C LYS A 264 -10.47 2.65 -7.06
N CYS A 265 -11.31 2.06 -6.22
CA CYS A 265 -11.66 2.64 -4.92
C CYS A 265 -10.43 2.70 -4.00
N ILE A 266 -9.71 1.60 -3.85
CA ILE A 266 -8.50 1.51 -3.01
C ILE A 266 -7.46 2.54 -3.47
N SER A 267 -7.25 2.68 -4.78
CA SER A 267 -6.29 3.64 -5.33
C SER A 267 -6.52 5.09 -4.88
N ARG A 268 -7.77 5.47 -4.58
CA ARG A 268 -8.18 6.84 -4.23
C ARG A 268 -8.23 7.12 -2.72
N LYS A 269 -7.99 6.14 -1.85
CA LYS A 269 -8.39 6.19 -0.43
C LYS A 269 -7.30 6.62 0.58
N GLN A 270 -6.25 7.32 0.14
CA GLN A 270 -5.28 7.93 1.05
C GLN A 270 -5.30 9.47 0.98
N SER A 271 -5.20 10.10 2.15
CA SER A 271 -5.20 11.56 2.34
C SER A 271 -3.91 12.16 1.77
N GLY A 272 -3.91 12.54 0.50
CA GLY A 272 -2.82 13.27 -0.16
C GLY A 272 -1.90 12.45 -1.09
N VAL A 273 -1.96 11.11 -1.04
CA VAL A 273 -1.16 10.21 -1.90
C VAL A 273 -2.08 9.13 -2.46
N THR A 274 -2.15 8.95 -3.78
CA THR A 274 -2.88 7.83 -4.38
C THR A 274 -2.14 6.51 -4.14
N ILE A 275 -2.86 5.44 -3.79
CA ILE A 275 -2.25 4.11 -3.70
C ILE A 275 -2.02 3.61 -5.14
N PRO A 276 -0.77 3.34 -5.54
CA PRO A 276 -0.46 2.82 -6.87
C PRO A 276 -1.05 1.42 -7.03
N VAL A 277 -1.56 1.13 -8.23
CA VAL A 277 -2.09 -0.19 -8.61
C VAL A 277 -1.30 -0.69 -9.80
N VAL A 278 -0.93 -1.96 -9.80
CA VAL A 278 -0.26 -2.63 -10.91
C VAL A 278 -0.92 -3.97 -11.19
N CYS A 279 -1.12 -4.28 -12.47
CA CYS A 279 -1.68 -5.55 -12.92
C CYS A 279 -0.56 -6.47 -13.42
N VAL A 280 -0.41 -7.65 -12.82
CA VAL A 280 0.60 -8.65 -13.23
C VAL A 280 -0.10 -9.80 -13.93
N VAL A 281 0.37 -10.14 -15.13
CA VAL A 281 -0.30 -11.08 -16.03
C VAL A 281 0.61 -12.28 -16.31
N LEU A 282 0.07 -13.47 -16.06
CA LEU A 282 0.70 -14.73 -16.43
C LEU A 282 -0.25 -15.58 -17.25
N ASP A 283 0.24 -16.10 -18.38
CA ASP A 283 -0.55 -16.94 -19.26
C ASP A 283 -1.89 -16.23 -19.62
N GLY A 284 -2.94 -16.98 -19.96
CA GLY A 284 -4.32 -16.48 -19.93
C GLY A 284 -5.12 -16.75 -21.19
N GLY A 285 -6.37 -16.30 -21.16
CA GLY A 285 -7.31 -16.47 -22.27
C GLY A 285 -7.99 -15.17 -22.69
N PRO A 286 -9.06 -15.24 -23.48
CA PRO A 286 -9.84 -14.07 -23.90
C PRO A 286 -10.37 -13.22 -22.73
N GLY A 287 -10.75 -13.85 -21.62
CA GLY A 287 -11.15 -13.13 -20.40
C GLY A 287 -10.01 -12.28 -19.82
N THR A 288 -8.80 -12.85 -19.77
CA THR A 288 -7.59 -12.14 -19.34
C THR A 288 -7.28 -10.95 -20.25
N LEU A 289 -7.44 -11.08 -21.58
CA LEU A 289 -7.29 -9.94 -22.51
C LEU A 289 -8.23 -8.78 -22.15
N ASN A 290 -9.48 -9.09 -21.82
CA ASN A 290 -10.44 -8.07 -21.38
C ASN A 290 -10.02 -7.40 -20.07
N THR A 291 -9.52 -8.19 -19.11
CA THR A 291 -8.99 -7.64 -17.84
C THR A 291 -7.83 -6.67 -18.09
N ILE A 292 -6.86 -7.04 -18.94
CA ILE A 292 -5.71 -6.20 -19.30
C ILE A 292 -6.19 -4.90 -19.96
N TYR A 293 -7.03 -5.03 -20.99
CA TYR A 293 -7.57 -3.89 -21.73
C TYR A 293 -8.30 -2.91 -20.80
N ASN A 294 -9.17 -3.42 -19.92
CA ASN A 294 -9.92 -2.58 -18.98
C ASN A 294 -9.02 -1.94 -17.91
N ALA A 295 -8.01 -2.66 -17.41
CA ALA A 295 -7.04 -2.13 -16.46
C ALA A 295 -6.25 -0.95 -17.06
N MET A 296 -5.76 -1.10 -18.29
CA MET A 296 -5.01 -0.04 -18.98
C MET A 296 -5.89 1.17 -19.32
N LEU A 297 -7.15 0.96 -19.74
CA LEU A 297 -8.10 2.07 -19.91
C LEU A 297 -8.37 2.83 -18.61
N CYS A 298 -8.24 2.16 -17.45
CA CYS A 298 -8.34 2.78 -16.14
C CYS A 298 -7.02 3.41 -15.65
N GLY A 299 -5.98 3.46 -16.49
CA GLY A 299 -4.67 4.01 -16.15
C GLY A 299 -3.80 3.08 -15.30
N THR A 300 -4.16 1.80 -15.18
CA THR A 300 -3.39 0.83 -14.39
C THR A 300 -2.30 0.20 -15.27
N PRO A 301 -1.00 0.32 -14.92
CA PRO A 301 0.06 -0.35 -15.65
C PRO A 301 -0.05 -1.88 -15.56
N CYS A 302 0.28 -2.54 -16.67
CA CYS A 302 0.27 -3.99 -16.82
C CYS A 302 1.69 -4.51 -17.07
N VAL A 303 2.10 -5.48 -16.26
CA VAL A 303 3.34 -6.24 -16.40
C VAL A 303 3.00 -7.62 -16.95
N ILE A 304 3.48 -7.92 -18.16
CA ILE A 304 3.25 -9.20 -18.84
C ILE A 304 4.54 -10.02 -18.78
N LEU A 305 4.45 -11.24 -18.24
CA LEU A 305 5.58 -12.16 -18.19
C LEU A 305 5.67 -12.96 -19.49
N GLU A 306 6.68 -12.66 -20.31
CA GLU A 306 6.96 -13.42 -21.54
C GLU A 306 7.45 -14.83 -21.20
N GLY A 307 7.02 -15.80 -22.00
CA GLY A 307 7.26 -17.23 -21.82
C GLY A 307 6.26 -17.91 -20.87
N SER A 308 5.28 -17.18 -20.34
CA SER A 308 4.24 -17.74 -19.47
C SER A 308 3.10 -18.42 -20.24
N GLY A 309 2.96 -18.17 -21.54
CA GLY A 309 2.02 -18.85 -22.43
C GLY A 309 0.85 -18.00 -22.95
N ARG A 310 0.11 -18.58 -23.91
CA ARG A 310 -1.17 -18.10 -24.46
C ARG A 310 -1.20 -16.58 -24.70
N ILE A 311 -2.18 -15.87 -24.12
CA ILE A 311 -2.40 -14.44 -24.43
C ILE A 311 -1.25 -13.55 -23.99
N ALA A 312 -0.55 -13.89 -22.89
CA ALA A 312 0.61 -13.15 -22.42
C ALA A 312 1.71 -13.15 -23.50
N ASP A 313 1.99 -14.30 -24.10
CA ASP A 313 3.00 -14.41 -25.17
C ASP A 313 2.54 -13.79 -26.49
N VAL A 314 1.24 -13.86 -26.81
CA VAL A 314 0.68 -13.14 -27.98
C VAL A 314 0.93 -11.64 -27.85
N ILE A 315 0.63 -11.04 -26.68
CA ILE A 315 0.86 -9.60 -26.47
C ILE A 315 2.35 -9.29 -26.43
N ALA A 316 3.17 -10.11 -25.75
CA ALA A 316 4.62 -9.88 -25.66
C ALA A 316 5.30 -9.86 -27.05
N GLN A 317 4.91 -10.80 -27.93
CA GLN A 317 5.42 -10.88 -29.30
C GLN A 317 4.89 -9.75 -30.19
N ALA A 318 3.62 -9.39 -30.05
CA ALA A 318 3.04 -8.28 -30.81
C ALA A 318 3.63 -6.92 -30.39
N ALA A 319 3.88 -6.71 -29.08
CA ALA A 319 4.52 -5.51 -28.55
C ALA A 319 5.98 -5.34 -28.98
N GLY A 320 6.65 -6.42 -29.40
CA GLY A 320 7.99 -6.39 -29.99
C GLY A 320 8.02 -5.87 -31.43
N GLN A 321 6.88 -5.57 -32.05
CA GLN A 321 6.79 -5.09 -33.43
C GLN A 321 6.17 -3.69 -33.52
N PRO A 322 6.48 -2.91 -34.57
CA PRO A 322 5.75 -1.67 -34.85
C PRO A 322 4.26 -1.93 -35.03
N LEU A 323 3.41 -1.01 -34.54
CA LEU A 323 1.94 -1.12 -34.61
C LEU A 323 1.42 -1.43 -36.03
N SER A 324 2.07 -0.90 -37.08
CA SER A 324 1.71 -1.14 -38.48
C SER A 324 1.82 -2.61 -38.91
N ARG A 325 2.62 -3.42 -38.21
CA ARG A 325 2.80 -4.86 -38.48
C ARG A 325 1.88 -5.74 -37.65
N VAL A 326 1.17 -5.19 -36.67
CA VAL A 326 0.18 -5.91 -35.86
C VAL A 326 -1.13 -5.97 -36.62
N THR A 327 -1.22 -6.85 -37.61
CA THR A 327 -2.43 -7.07 -38.44
C THR A 327 -3.25 -8.26 -37.94
N ILE A 328 -4.48 -8.40 -38.44
CA ILE A 328 -5.34 -9.55 -38.14
C ILE A 328 -4.63 -10.86 -38.50
N VAL A 329 -3.98 -10.93 -39.67
CA VAL A 329 -3.21 -12.11 -40.12
C VAL A 329 -2.08 -12.45 -39.16
N HIS A 330 -1.36 -11.43 -38.67
CA HIS A 330 -0.30 -11.63 -37.69
C HIS A 330 -0.84 -12.16 -36.35
N ILE A 331 -1.93 -11.58 -35.83
CA ILE A 331 -2.57 -12.07 -34.60
C ILE A 331 -3.11 -13.48 -34.77
N HIS A 332 -3.70 -13.84 -35.93
CA HIS A 332 -4.08 -15.23 -36.22
C HIS A 332 -2.90 -16.19 -36.10
N LEU A 333 -1.74 -15.83 -36.67
CA LEU A 333 -0.54 -16.67 -36.59
C LEU A 333 -0.06 -16.86 -35.14
N LEU A 334 -0.02 -15.78 -34.35
CA LEU A 334 0.37 -15.84 -32.94
C LEU A 334 -0.63 -16.66 -32.12
N MET A 335 -1.93 -16.42 -32.29
CA MET A 335 -2.99 -17.16 -31.62
C MET A 335 -2.92 -18.65 -31.95
N LYS A 336 -2.73 -19.01 -33.23
CA LYS A 336 -2.57 -20.42 -33.64
C LYS A 336 -1.33 -21.06 -33.03
N ARG A 337 -0.21 -20.33 -32.98
CA ARG A 337 1.05 -20.79 -32.38
C ARG A 337 0.91 -21.06 -30.88
N PHE A 338 0.31 -20.13 -30.12
CA PHE A 338 0.30 -20.18 -28.65
C PHE A 338 -0.91 -20.90 -28.05
N PHE A 339 -2.06 -20.95 -28.73
CA PHE A 339 -3.24 -21.70 -28.27
C PHE A 339 -3.33 -23.12 -28.86
N GLY A 340 -2.52 -23.44 -29.88
CA GLY A 340 -2.47 -24.78 -30.47
C GLY A 340 -3.84 -25.29 -30.90
N LYS A 341 -4.27 -26.44 -30.36
CA LYS A 341 -5.58 -27.04 -30.70
C LYS A 341 -6.79 -26.23 -30.19
N GLU A 342 -6.62 -25.37 -29.18
CA GLU A 342 -7.73 -24.55 -28.67
C GLU A 342 -8.10 -23.43 -29.63
N TYR A 343 -7.17 -23.03 -30.51
CA TYR A 343 -7.39 -22.01 -31.53
C TYR A 343 -8.62 -22.28 -32.40
N GLU A 344 -8.83 -23.55 -32.80
CA GLU A 344 -9.94 -23.97 -33.67
C GLU A 344 -11.33 -23.75 -33.05
N LYS A 345 -11.40 -23.46 -31.74
CA LYS A 345 -12.66 -23.15 -31.04
C LYS A 345 -13.03 -21.67 -31.11
N PHE A 346 -12.12 -20.81 -31.57
CA PHE A 346 -12.34 -19.37 -31.58
C PHE A 346 -12.95 -18.92 -32.91
N PRO A 347 -14.11 -18.24 -32.90
CA PRO A 347 -14.69 -17.71 -34.12
C PRO A 347 -13.87 -16.53 -34.65
N ASP A 348 -13.71 -16.42 -35.97
CA ASP A 348 -12.89 -15.39 -36.62
C ASP A 348 -13.32 -13.96 -36.23
N LEU A 349 -14.63 -13.72 -36.09
CA LEU A 349 -15.18 -12.44 -35.63
C LEU A 349 -14.60 -12.01 -34.27
N LYS A 350 -14.36 -12.96 -33.35
CA LYS A 350 -13.74 -12.67 -32.06
C LYS A 350 -12.25 -12.38 -32.18
N ILE A 351 -11.55 -13.00 -33.13
CA ILE A 351 -10.13 -12.74 -33.36
C ILE A 351 -9.93 -11.32 -33.91
N ILE A 352 -10.85 -10.82 -34.75
CA ILE A 352 -10.85 -9.43 -35.20
C ILE A 352 -11.03 -8.47 -34.01
N GLU A 353 -11.98 -8.75 -33.12
CA GLU A 353 -12.19 -7.97 -31.88
C GLU A 353 -10.95 -7.97 -30.99
N TRP A 354 -10.32 -9.13 -30.79
CA TRP A 354 -9.10 -9.27 -29.99
C TRP A 354 -7.91 -8.58 -30.63
N THR A 355 -7.79 -8.60 -31.96
CA THR A 355 -6.74 -7.88 -32.68
C THR A 355 -6.82 -6.39 -32.36
N LYS A 356 -8.02 -5.80 -32.42
CA LYS A 356 -8.23 -4.40 -32.06
C LYS A 356 -7.81 -4.12 -30.62
N LYS A 357 -8.26 -4.94 -29.66
CA LYS A 357 -7.87 -4.81 -28.24
C LYS A 357 -6.35 -4.88 -28.04
N ILE A 358 -5.66 -5.78 -28.75
CA ILE A 358 -4.20 -5.91 -28.68
C ILE A 358 -3.51 -4.68 -29.27
N GLN A 359 -3.99 -4.15 -30.41
CA GLN A 359 -3.47 -2.92 -31.00
C GLN A 359 -3.64 -1.73 -30.03
N ASP A 360 -4.80 -1.59 -29.41
CA ASP A 360 -5.09 -0.54 -28.44
C ASP A 360 -4.17 -0.65 -27.20
N ILE A 361 -3.94 -1.86 -26.69
CA ILE A 361 -2.99 -2.13 -25.59
C ILE A 361 -1.57 -1.69 -25.96
N ILE A 362 -1.08 -2.09 -27.14
CA ILE A 362 0.29 -1.76 -27.59
C ILE A 362 0.44 -0.26 -27.87
N SER A 363 -0.67 0.42 -28.20
CA SER A 363 -0.69 1.87 -28.41
C SER A 363 -0.50 2.69 -27.12
N MET A 364 -0.51 2.05 -25.95
CA MET A 364 -0.25 2.67 -24.64
C MET A 364 1.07 2.16 -24.01
N PRO A 365 2.24 2.44 -24.62
CA PRO A 365 3.51 1.86 -24.20
C PRO A 365 3.95 2.27 -22.78
N HIS A 366 3.45 3.39 -22.27
CA HIS A 366 3.75 3.88 -20.91
C HIS A 366 3.09 3.06 -19.80
N LEU A 367 1.99 2.37 -20.10
CA LEU A 367 1.31 1.45 -19.18
C LEU A 367 1.67 -0.01 -19.42
N LEU A 368 2.31 -0.34 -20.54
CA LEU A 368 2.69 -1.70 -20.88
C LEU A 368 4.18 -1.95 -20.57
N THR A 369 4.43 -2.99 -19.78
CA THR A 369 5.77 -3.50 -19.50
C THR A 369 5.84 -4.99 -19.81
N ILE A 370 6.73 -5.39 -20.72
CA ILE A 370 6.98 -6.79 -21.04
C ILE A 370 8.21 -7.23 -20.27
N PHE A 371 8.03 -8.14 -19.32
CA PHE A 371 9.14 -8.74 -18.59
C PHE A 371 9.70 -9.92 -19.40
N ARG A 372 10.92 -9.75 -19.88
CA ARG A 372 11.66 -10.77 -20.64
C ARG A 372 12.72 -11.40 -19.76
N ILE A 373 12.84 -12.71 -19.83
CA ILE A 373 13.88 -13.44 -19.11
C ILE A 373 15.09 -13.52 -20.03
N SER A 374 16.10 -12.70 -19.76
CA SER A 374 17.42 -12.84 -20.40
C SER A 374 18.25 -13.91 -19.69
N GLU A 375 19.23 -14.47 -20.39
CA GLU A 375 20.14 -15.47 -19.83
C GLU A 375 21.21 -14.84 -18.91
N ASP A 376 21.57 -13.58 -19.17
CA ASP A 376 22.69 -12.88 -18.52
C ASP A 376 22.27 -11.90 -17.40
N ASP A 377 20.97 -11.59 -17.28
CA ASP A 377 20.47 -10.66 -16.26
C ASP A 377 19.53 -11.40 -15.31
N HIS A 378 19.79 -11.26 -14.01
CA HIS A 378 18.93 -11.75 -12.94
C HIS A 378 17.78 -10.78 -12.67
N GLY A 379 17.30 -10.05 -13.70
CA GLY A 379 16.22 -9.08 -13.58
C GLY A 379 15.10 -9.66 -12.71
N ASP A 380 14.96 -9.12 -11.51
CA ASP A 380 14.02 -9.65 -10.55
C ASP A 380 12.62 -9.07 -10.88
N VAL A 381 11.57 -9.90 -10.82
CA VAL A 381 10.19 -9.51 -11.20
C VAL A 381 9.69 -8.32 -10.36
N ASP A 382 10.18 -8.16 -9.13
CA ASP A 382 9.87 -6.99 -8.29
C ASP A 382 10.35 -5.67 -8.91
N VAL A 383 11.55 -5.63 -9.49
CA VAL A 383 12.09 -4.44 -10.16
C VAL A 383 11.20 -4.07 -11.34
N ALA A 384 10.82 -5.04 -12.17
CA ALA A 384 9.94 -4.80 -13.31
C ALA A 384 8.54 -4.30 -12.89
N ILE A 385 8.00 -4.79 -11.77
CA ILE A 385 6.73 -4.30 -11.21
C ILE A 385 6.85 -2.84 -10.78
N LEU A 386 7.91 -2.48 -10.08
CA LEU A 386 8.11 -1.13 -9.56
C LEU A 386 8.49 -0.13 -10.67
N GLN A 387 9.31 -0.54 -11.64
CA GLN A 387 9.60 0.23 -12.85
C GLN A 387 8.35 0.50 -13.67
N ALA A 388 7.43 -0.47 -13.81
CA ALA A 388 6.17 -0.25 -14.53
C ALA A 388 5.31 0.85 -13.88
N LEU A 389 5.32 0.92 -12.55
CA LEU A 389 4.62 1.98 -11.81
C LEU A 389 5.29 3.34 -12.00
N LEU A 390 6.62 3.41 -11.91
CA LEU A 390 7.37 4.64 -12.17
C LEU A 390 7.20 5.11 -13.62
N LYS A 391 7.23 4.20 -14.59
CA LYS A 391 6.99 4.49 -16.01
C LYS A 391 5.60 5.08 -16.23
N ALA A 392 4.58 4.52 -15.57
CA ALA A 392 3.20 5.00 -15.66
C ALA A 392 3.02 6.39 -15.00
N SER A 393 3.72 6.65 -13.89
CA SER A 393 3.62 7.94 -13.20
C SER A 393 4.21 9.09 -14.01
N ARG A 394 5.13 8.82 -14.96
CA ARG A 394 5.77 9.88 -15.76
C ARG A 394 4.81 10.72 -16.61
N ILE A 395 3.62 10.21 -16.94
CA ILE A 395 2.69 10.83 -17.89
C ILE A 395 1.44 11.40 -17.20
N SER A 396 1.13 10.97 -15.97
CA SER A 396 -0.11 11.34 -15.27
C SER A 396 -0.13 12.81 -14.81
N GLU A 397 1.01 13.50 -14.78
CA GLU A 397 1.13 14.88 -14.30
C GLU A 397 1.74 15.75 -15.40
N SER A 398 0.91 16.58 -16.01
CA SER A 398 1.29 17.55 -17.04
C SER A 398 2.01 18.75 -16.41
N GLN A 399 3.24 18.55 -15.91
CA GLN A 399 4.27 19.56 -15.62
C GLN A 399 5.50 18.81 -15.07
N GLY A 400 6.63 18.85 -15.78
CA GLY A 400 7.79 17.96 -15.54
C GLY A 400 8.44 17.98 -14.14
N ILE A 401 8.10 18.94 -13.29
CA ILE A 401 8.62 19.04 -11.91
C ILE A 401 7.88 18.08 -10.96
N GLU A 402 6.58 17.81 -11.17
CA GLU A 402 5.81 16.92 -10.28
C GLU A 402 6.10 15.44 -10.56
N CYS A 403 6.45 15.13 -11.82
CA CYS A 403 6.73 13.78 -12.30
C CYS A 403 7.81 13.02 -11.51
N TRP A 404 9.01 13.58 -11.36
CA TRP A 404 10.09 12.92 -10.61
C TRP A 404 9.85 12.96 -9.10
N LYS A 405 9.17 13.99 -8.60
CA LYS A 405 8.82 14.12 -7.19
C LYS A 405 7.94 12.97 -6.76
N ARG A 406 6.90 12.67 -7.56
CA ARG A 406 6.02 11.53 -7.32
C ARG A 406 6.77 10.20 -7.39
N GLN A 407 7.70 10.05 -8.33
CA GLN A 407 8.54 8.86 -8.44
C GLN A 407 9.42 8.67 -7.19
N LEU A 408 10.01 9.75 -6.69
CA LEU A 408 10.85 9.71 -5.50
C LEU A 408 10.02 9.44 -4.23
N GLU A 409 8.82 10.02 -4.13
CA GLU A 409 7.87 9.72 -3.04
C GLU A 409 7.56 8.22 -2.98
N LEU A 410 7.28 7.62 -4.14
CA LEU A 410 7.00 6.19 -4.27
C LEU A 410 8.23 5.33 -3.92
N ALA A 411 9.40 5.65 -4.46
CA ALA A 411 10.63 4.91 -4.20
C ALA A 411 11.02 4.95 -2.71
N ILE A 412 10.89 6.11 -2.07
CA ILE A 412 11.07 6.27 -0.62
C ILE A 412 10.03 5.43 0.10
N ALA A 413 8.73 5.55 -0.21
CA ALA A 413 7.66 4.80 0.45
C ALA A 413 7.89 3.27 0.39
N TRP A 414 8.37 2.76 -0.74
CA TRP A 414 8.70 1.36 -0.96
C TRP A 414 10.02 0.90 -0.35
N ASN A 415 10.84 1.84 0.14
CA ASN A 415 12.19 1.60 0.62
C ASN A 415 13.07 0.86 -0.42
N ARG A 416 13.01 1.31 -1.68
CA ARG A 416 13.77 0.74 -2.82
C ARG A 416 14.76 1.76 -3.38
N VAL A 417 15.94 1.81 -2.74
CA VAL A 417 17.03 2.74 -3.07
C VAL A 417 17.61 2.45 -4.46
N ASP A 418 17.74 1.18 -4.80
CA ASP A 418 18.25 0.68 -6.08
C ASP A 418 17.45 1.23 -7.27
N ILE A 419 16.13 1.32 -7.12
CA ILE A 419 15.26 1.88 -8.16
C ILE A 419 15.38 3.40 -8.22
N ALA A 420 15.49 4.09 -7.08
CA ALA A 420 15.68 5.54 -7.09
C ALA A 420 17.01 5.93 -7.76
N GLU A 421 18.08 5.21 -7.46
CA GLU A 421 19.40 5.43 -8.05
C GLU A 421 19.37 5.26 -9.57
N THR A 422 18.79 4.16 -10.06
CA THR A 422 18.77 3.82 -11.49
C THR A 422 17.77 4.63 -12.33
N GLU A 423 16.58 4.96 -11.79
CA GLU A 423 15.48 5.56 -12.58
C GLU A 423 15.27 7.05 -12.35
N ILE A 424 15.79 7.60 -11.24
CA ILE A 424 15.57 9.00 -10.83
C ILE A 424 16.91 9.73 -10.82
N PHE A 425 17.90 9.23 -10.10
CA PHE A 425 19.22 9.85 -9.97
C PHE A 425 20.16 9.44 -11.11
N THR A 426 19.76 9.71 -12.35
CA THR A 426 20.59 9.45 -13.53
C THR A 426 21.68 10.50 -13.69
N GLU A 427 22.76 10.16 -14.40
CA GLU A 427 23.88 11.10 -14.68
C GLU A 427 23.44 12.38 -15.40
N GLU A 428 22.32 12.34 -16.13
CA GLU A 428 21.76 13.47 -16.85
C GLU A 428 20.94 14.41 -15.96
N SER A 429 20.57 13.97 -14.75
CA SER A 429 19.69 14.71 -13.85
C SER A 429 20.46 15.76 -13.04
N GLN A 430 20.00 17.01 -13.08
CA GLN A 430 20.56 18.10 -12.27
C GLN A 430 19.67 18.39 -11.07
N TRP A 431 20.25 18.34 -9.87
CA TRP A 431 19.53 18.51 -8.61
C TRP A 431 19.95 19.78 -7.88
N LYS A 432 18.97 20.49 -7.30
CA LYS A 432 19.23 21.50 -6.28
C LYS A 432 18.95 20.90 -4.91
N SER A 433 19.77 21.27 -3.92
CA SER A 433 19.61 20.88 -2.51
C SER A 433 18.17 21.10 -2.03
N SER A 434 17.59 22.28 -2.31
CA SER A 434 16.22 22.65 -1.91
C SER A 434 15.13 21.70 -2.42
N ASP A 435 15.31 21.14 -3.60
CA ASP A 435 14.29 20.31 -4.26
C ASP A 435 14.17 18.94 -3.57
N LEU A 436 15.22 18.51 -2.88
CA LEU A 436 15.34 17.23 -2.19
C LEU A 436 15.09 17.32 -0.67
N HIS A 437 14.90 18.52 -0.11
CA HIS A 437 14.68 18.70 1.34
C HIS A 437 13.47 17.93 1.87
N TRP A 438 12.37 17.93 1.13
CA TRP A 438 11.17 17.18 1.52
C TRP A 438 11.44 15.66 1.52
N ALA A 439 12.25 15.18 0.57
CA ALA A 439 12.62 13.77 0.44
C ALA A 439 13.55 13.36 1.58
N MET A 440 14.52 14.21 1.92
CA MET A 440 15.41 14.02 3.07
C MET A 440 14.62 13.94 4.37
N PHE A 441 13.69 14.87 4.58
CA PHE A 441 12.81 14.87 5.75
C PHE A 441 11.99 13.56 5.84
N SER A 442 11.38 13.16 4.73
CA SER A 442 10.60 11.91 4.64
C SER A 442 11.44 10.66 4.92
N ALA A 443 12.67 10.60 4.39
CA ALA A 443 13.60 9.50 4.59
C ALA A 443 14.09 9.39 6.06
N LEU A 444 14.37 10.53 6.69
CA LEU A 444 14.75 10.61 8.11
C LEU A 444 13.61 10.13 9.03
N VAL A 445 12.41 10.70 8.88
CA VAL A 445 11.23 10.32 9.67
C VAL A 445 10.86 8.84 9.44
N GLY A 446 10.99 8.37 8.19
CA GLY A 446 10.72 6.99 7.81
C GLY A 446 11.79 5.97 8.24
N ASN A 447 12.87 6.41 8.90
CA ASN A 447 14.02 5.58 9.26
C ASN A 447 14.61 4.79 8.06
N LYS A 448 14.98 5.50 6.99
CA LYS A 448 15.50 4.92 5.74
C LYS A 448 16.95 5.35 5.50
N PRO A 449 17.93 4.76 6.20
CA PRO A 449 19.33 5.21 6.17
C PRO A 449 19.93 5.19 4.77
N GLN A 450 19.66 4.16 3.97
CA GLN A 450 20.16 4.08 2.59
C GLN A 450 19.67 5.24 1.71
N PHE A 451 18.42 5.68 1.87
CA PHE A 451 17.91 6.86 1.16
C PHE A 451 18.57 8.16 1.65
N VAL A 452 18.87 8.26 2.95
CA VAL A 452 19.59 9.42 3.49
C VAL A 452 20.99 9.50 2.86
N SER A 453 21.72 8.38 2.79
CA SER A 453 23.02 8.32 2.11
C SER A 453 22.90 8.72 0.64
N LEU A 454 21.96 8.12 -0.11
CA LEU A 454 21.75 8.43 -1.52
C LEU A 454 21.45 9.92 -1.76
N LEU A 455 20.62 10.53 -0.91
CA LEU A 455 20.27 11.96 -1.03
C LEU A 455 21.46 12.88 -0.68
N LEU A 456 22.30 12.50 0.28
CA LEU A 456 23.53 13.24 0.59
C LEU A 456 24.53 13.16 -0.57
N GLU A 457 24.71 11.98 -1.15
CA GLU A 457 25.57 11.75 -2.32
C GLU A 457 25.11 12.55 -3.55
N ASN A 458 23.79 12.72 -3.71
CA ASN A 458 23.16 13.47 -4.81
C ASN A 458 22.99 14.98 -4.53
N GLY A 459 23.68 15.53 -3.53
CA GLY A 459 23.85 16.98 -3.38
C GLY A 459 22.94 17.67 -2.34
N VAL A 460 22.31 16.93 -1.42
CA VAL A 460 21.64 17.55 -0.26
C VAL A 460 22.68 18.10 0.71
N SER A 461 22.64 19.42 0.94
CA SER A 461 23.44 20.10 1.95
C SER A 461 22.70 20.10 3.29
N LEU A 462 23.27 19.46 4.32
CA LEU A 462 22.71 19.49 5.68
C LEU A 462 22.64 20.91 6.26
N ARG A 463 23.56 21.79 5.84
CA ARG A 463 23.56 23.20 6.23
C ARG A 463 22.30 23.92 5.74
N ASP A 464 21.93 23.68 4.48
CA ASP A 464 20.76 24.34 3.88
C ASP A 464 19.46 23.71 4.40
N PHE A 465 19.46 22.39 4.57
CA PHE A 465 18.29 21.63 5.05
C PHE A 465 17.91 21.97 6.50
N LEU A 466 18.89 22.09 7.40
CA LEU A 466 18.67 22.38 8.83
C LEU A 466 18.83 23.86 9.17
N GLN A 467 18.95 24.74 8.17
CA GLN A 467 19.07 26.19 8.35
C GLN A 467 17.88 26.74 9.16
N ASP A 468 16.68 26.26 8.85
CA ASP A 468 15.46 26.58 9.57
C ASP A 468 15.34 25.71 10.85
N GLU A 469 15.25 26.36 12.00
CA GLU A 469 15.05 25.71 13.30
C GLU A 469 13.71 24.95 13.38
N GLU A 470 12.70 25.35 12.61
CA GLU A 470 11.40 24.67 12.58
C GLU A 470 11.52 23.25 12.02
N THR A 471 12.37 23.03 11.01
CA THR A 471 12.63 21.71 10.43
C THR A 471 13.17 20.74 11.47
N LEU A 472 14.14 21.17 12.28
CA LEU A 472 14.69 20.36 13.36
C LEU A 472 13.65 20.10 14.46
N CYS A 473 12.86 21.11 14.82
CA CYS A 473 11.75 20.93 15.78
C CYS A 473 10.75 19.88 15.28
N GLU A 474 10.42 19.89 14.00
CA GLU A 474 9.51 18.92 13.41
C GLU A 474 10.11 17.51 13.40
N LEU A 475 11.41 17.36 13.12
CA LEU A 475 12.11 16.08 13.26
C LEU A 475 12.04 15.53 14.69
N TYR A 476 12.19 16.37 15.73
CA TYR A 476 12.00 15.94 17.12
C TYR A 476 10.54 15.58 17.44
N LYS A 477 9.55 16.21 16.80
CA LYS A 477 8.13 15.83 16.99
C LYS A 477 7.79 14.48 16.38
N GLN A 478 8.40 14.16 15.24
CA GLN A 478 8.15 12.93 14.48
C GLN A 478 9.00 11.74 14.96
N MET A 479 9.74 11.87 16.07
CA MET A 479 10.51 10.76 16.63
C MET A 479 9.62 9.56 16.96
N PRO A 480 10.11 8.32 16.79
CA PRO A 480 9.43 7.13 17.26
C PRO A 480 9.26 7.19 18.79
N GLY A 481 8.31 6.40 19.32
CA GLY A 481 8.01 6.36 20.74
C GLY A 481 9.19 5.87 21.59
N CYS A 482 10.09 6.77 21.97
CA CYS A 482 11.29 6.48 22.74
C CYS A 482 11.27 7.12 24.13
N PHE A 483 12.18 6.69 25.00
CA PHE A 483 12.28 7.22 26.36
C PHE A 483 12.54 8.73 26.37
N PHE A 484 13.39 9.21 25.47
CA PHE A 484 13.72 10.63 25.33
C PHE A 484 12.47 11.45 24.98
N LEU A 485 11.68 11.04 23.97
CA LEU A 485 10.43 11.71 23.61
C LEU A 485 9.44 11.75 24.79
N SER A 486 9.35 10.67 25.57
CA SER A 486 8.48 10.61 26.75
C SER A 486 8.88 11.61 27.85
N LYS A 487 10.18 11.86 28.00
CA LYS A 487 10.74 12.84 28.95
C LYS A 487 10.54 14.26 28.46
N LEU A 488 10.80 14.50 27.18
CA LEU A 488 10.55 15.75 26.49
C LEU A 488 9.07 16.16 26.60
N ALA A 489 8.13 15.24 26.33
CA ALA A 489 6.70 15.49 26.50
C ALA A 489 6.33 15.86 27.95
N LYS A 490 6.90 15.17 28.95
CA LYS A 490 6.71 15.51 30.37
C LYS A 490 7.25 16.90 30.71
N ARG A 491 8.37 17.31 30.10
CA ARG A 491 8.94 18.66 30.28
C ARG A 491 8.04 19.73 29.68
N VAL A 492 7.58 19.55 28.45
CA VAL A 492 6.64 20.47 27.79
C VAL A 492 5.36 20.62 28.63
N ASP A 493 4.83 19.54 29.19
CA ASP A 493 3.69 19.58 30.09
C ASP A 493 3.96 20.33 31.41
N ARG A 494 5.18 20.24 31.95
CA ARG A 494 5.59 20.99 33.15
C ARG A 494 5.72 22.48 32.86
N ALA A 495 6.36 22.84 31.75
CA ALA A 495 6.48 24.22 31.29
C ALA A 495 5.08 24.84 31.08
N ARG A 496 4.15 24.08 30.47
CA ARG A 496 2.74 24.47 30.32
C ARG A 496 2.04 24.75 31.64
N ARG A 497 2.24 23.91 32.66
CA ARG A 497 1.68 24.12 34.00
C ARG A 497 2.28 25.34 34.70
N SER A 498 3.55 25.61 34.48
CA SER A 498 4.25 26.79 35.02
C SER A 498 3.71 28.09 34.39
N LYS A 499 3.66 28.17 33.06
CA LYS A 499 3.12 29.34 32.33
C LYS A 499 1.66 29.63 32.67
N ARG A 500 0.83 28.58 32.83
CA ARG A 500 -0.58 28.71 33.27
C ARG A 500 -0.75 29.26 34.69
N ARG A 501 0.27 29.14 35.54
CA ARG A 501 0.30 29.73 36.89
C ARG A 501 0.81 31.17 36.88
N ALA A 502 1.60 31.55 35.88
CA ALA A 502 2.17 32.89 35.73
C ALA A 502 1.28 33.88 34.95
N LEU A 503 0.42 33.40 34.03
CA LEU A 503 -0.47 34.27 33.27
C LEU A 503 -1.80 34.53 34.02
N ASP A 504 -2.00 35.77 34.44
CA ASP A 504 -3.19 36.23 35.14
C ASP A 504 -4.49 36.04 34.31
N ARG A 505 -5.63 35.93 34.99
CA ARG A 505 -6.90 35.32 34.51
C ARG A 505 -7.58 35.94 33.27
N ARG A 506 -7.01 36.96 32.60
CA ARG A 506 -7.74 37.85 31.67
C ARG A 506 -7.52 37.68 30.16
N VAL A 507 -6.61 36.83 29.68
CA VAL A 507 -6.50 36.56 28.23
C VAL A 507 -6.73 35.07 27.97
N ARG A 508 -8.00 34.65 27.97
CA ARG A 508 -8.39 33.23 27.83
C ARG A 508 -9.05 32.86 26.51
N ALA A 509 -9.02 33.72 25.49
CA ALA A 509 -9.81 33.51 24.28
C ALA A 509 -9.06 33.41 22.94
N LEU A 510 -7.72 33.63 22.85
CA LEU A 510 -7.05 33.74 21.54
C LEU A 510 -5.93 32.75 21.20
N GLN A 511 -5.51 31.84 22.09
CA GLN A 511 -4.50 30.83 21.75
C GLN A 511 -4.98 29.41 22.11
N ARG A 512 -5.67 28.80 21.15
CA ARG A 512 -5.88 27.34 21.06
C ARG A 512 -5.03 26.74 19.93
N GLN A 513 -3.82 27.26 19.70
CA GLN A 513 -2.78 26.47 19.03
C GLN A 513 -2.03 25.69 20.11
N GLY A 514 -1.92 24.36 19.97
CA GLY A 514 -1.12 23.55 20.89
C GLY A 514 0.32 24.04 20.87
N GLU A 515 0.88 24.42 22.03
CA GLU A 515 2.29 24.80 22.13
C GLU A 515 3.16 23.61 21.67
N THR A 516 3.99 23.87 20.66
CA THR A 516 4.87 22.94 19.97
C THR A 516 6.16 22.68 20.75
N ILE A 517 6.79 21.53 20.53
CA ILE A 517 8.15 21.25 21.03
C ILE A 517 9.09 22.34 20.47
N SER A 518 9.86 22.99 21.36
CA SER A 518 10.89 23.98 20.99
C SER A 518 12.29 23.44 21.30
N LEU A 519 13.31 23.95 20.61
CA LEU A 519 14.70 23.55 20.81
C LEU A 519 15.22 23.83 22.24
N THR A 520 14.67 24.82 22.93
CA THR A 520 15.00 25.08 24.35
C THR A 520 14.60 23.90 25.25
N HIS A 521 13.43 23.30 25.04
CA HIS A 521 13.02 22.10 25.78
C HIS A 521 13.94 20.91 25.49
N VAL A 522 14.40 20.76 24.25
CA VAL A 522 15.36 19.72 23.85
C VAL A 522 16.71 19.96 24.54
N SER A 523 17.20 21.20 24.51
CA SER A 523 18.46 21.64 25.13
C SER A 523 18.49 21.33 26.63
N GLU A 524 17.39 21.59 27.35
CA GLU A 524 17.27 21.27 28.77
C GLU A 524 17.27 19.77 29.08
N GLU A 525 16.60 18.96 28.24
CA GLU A 525 16.59 17.51 28.40
C GLU A 525 17.97 16.92 28.15
N VAL A 526 18.64 17.35 27.07
CA VAL A 526 19.98 16.89 26.72
C VAL A 526 20.99 17.32 27.79
N ARG A 527 20.90 18.55 28.31
CA ARG A 527 21.74 19.01 29.43
C ARG A 527 21.52 18.18 30.70
N HIS A 528 20.29 17.74 30.96
CA HIS A 528 20.03 16.83 32.09
C HIS A 528 20.66 15.45 31.89
N LEU A 529 20.82 14.98 30.66
CA LEU A 529 21.51 13.73 30.34
C LEU A 529 23.04 13.87 30.39
N LEU A 530 23.59 14.95 29.84
CA LEU A 530 25.04 15.21 29.78
C LEU A 530 25.62 15.69 31.11
N GLY A 531 24.82 16.36 31.93
CA GLY A 531 25.20 16.91 33.23
C GLY A 531 25.19 18.44 33.28
N SER A 532 25.00 18.98 34.49
CA SER A 532 24.82 20.42 34.74
C SER A 532 26.04 21.28 34.44
N PHE A 533 27.22 20.68 34.26
CA PHE A 533 28.46 21.35 33.89
C PHE A 533 28.52 21.78 32.42
N THR A 534 27.64 21.24 31.56
CA THR A 534 27.61 21.58 30.12
C THR A 534 26.79 22.84 29.86
N GLN A 535 27.16 23.64 28.84
CA GLN A 535 26.33 24.76 28.38
C GLN A 535 25.11 24.25 27.58
N PRO A 536 24.02 25.02 27.48
CA PRO A 536 22.87 24.65 26.64
C PRO A 536 23.30 24.54 25.18
N ILE A 537 22.93 23.43 24.52
CA ILE A 537 23.31 23.16 23.12
C ILE A 537 22.55 24.11 22.17
N TYR A 538 21.27 24.36 22.47
CA TYR A 538 20.45 25.35 21.78
C TYR A 538 20.16 26.51 22.74
N PRO A 539 20.72 27.72 22.50
CA PRO A 539 20.38 28.91 23.27
C PRO A 539 18.96 29.40 22.90
N PRO A 540 18.25 30.09 23.81
CA PRO A 540 16.98 30.71 23.48
C PRO A 540 17.20 31.84 22.47
N SER A 541 16.49 31.78 21.34
CA SER A 541 16.54 32.78 20.28
C SER A 541 16.28 34.19 20.83
N THR A 542 17.24 35.10 20.69
CA THR A 542 17.15 36.53 21.07
C THR A 542 16.24 37.36 20.16
N ARG A 543 15.58 36.76 19.16
CA ARG A 543 14.60 37.42 18.28
C ARG A 543 13.23 37.59 18.95
N THR A 544 13.18 38.25 20.10
CA THR A 544 12.00 39.05 20.43
C THR A 544 12.15 40.38 19.69
N CYS A 545 11.29 40.62 18.71
CA CYS A 545 11.09 41.93 18.13
C CYS A 545 10.72 42.91 19.26
N ASN A 546 11.71 43.62 19.80
CA ASN A 546 11.48 44.71 20.73
C ASN A 546 10.90 45.90 19.93
N PHE A 547 9.61 45.86 19.64
CA PHE A 547 8.85 47.10 19.45
C PHE A 547 8.63 47.73 20.83
N ASN A 548 9.68 48.36 21.36
CA ASN A 548 9.53 49.36 22.40
C ASN A 548 9.63 50.74 21.72
N MET A 549 8.47 51.30 21.39
CA MET A 549 8.34 52.74 21.27
C MET A 549 8.48 53.34 22.66
N THR A 550 9.61 54.00 22.93
CA THR A 550 9.68 55.11 23.88
C THR A 550 10.67 56.13 23.35
N MET A 551 10.19 57.37 23.25
CA MET A 551 10.89 58.56 22.77
C MET A 551 12.09 58.94 23.64
N GLU A 552 13.09 59.52 22.96
CA GLU A 552 14.13 60.44 23.46
C GLU A 552 15.09 59.95 24.55
N ASP A 553 16.36 59.70 24.19
CA ASP A 553 17.37 60.74 24.41
C ASP A 553 18.69 60.48 23.67
N THR A 554 19.34 61.59 23.37
CA THR A 554 20.54 61.74 22.54
C THR A 554 21.79 61.37 23.33
N SER A 555 22.61 60.43 22.84
CA SER A 555 24.08 60.50 23.00
C SER A 555 24.80 59.44 22.16
N THR A 556 25.58 59.95 21.20
CA THR A 556 26.69 59.28 20.53
C THR A 556 27.69 58.71 21.52
N SER A 557 27.97 57.41 21.43
CA SER A 557 29.31 56.88 21.74
C SER A 557 29.62 55.71 20.82
N ALA A 558 30.70 55.85 20.07
CA ALA A 558 31.31 54.80 19.28
C ALA A 558 31.96 53.79 20.24
N GLY A 559 31.34 52.63 20.39
CA GLY A 559 31.93 51.46 21.03
C GLY A 559 32.19 50.41 19.96
N SER A 560 33.45 50.13 19.70
CA SER A 560 33.91 48.98 18.92
C SER A 560 33.46 47.68 19.61
N GLU A 561 32.33 47.12 19.18
CA GLU A 561 31.95 45.75 19.54
C GLU A 561 32.72 44.79 18.63
N SER A 562 33.63 44.03 19.25
CA SER A 562 34.15 42.78 18.70
C SER A 562 32.98 41.89 18.26
N PRO A 563 33.05 41.17 17.13
CA PRO A 563 32.00 40.22 16.78
C PRO A 563 31.95 39.17 17.88
N HIS A 564 30.86 39.18 18.65
CA HIS A 564 30.57 38.12 19.60
C HIS A 564 30.52 36.81 18.82
N ASP A 565 31.45 35.90 19.12
CA ASP A 565 31.43 34.51 18.69
C ASP A 565 30.15 33.84 19.20
N GLU A 566 29.04 33.97 18.48
CA GLU A 566 27.94 33.03 18.64
C GLU A 566 28.47 31.65 18.26
N PRO A 567 28.28 30.61 19.10
CA PRO A 567 28.72 29.27 18.77
C PRO A 567 28.05 28.85 17.46
N GLN A 568 28.85 28.81 16.38
CA GLN A 568 28.37 28.51 15.05
C GLN A 568 27.65 27.15 15.09
N ARG A 569 26.34 27.18 14.83
CA ARG A 569 25.49 25.99 14.90
C ARG A 569 26.03 24.91 13.96
N ASP A 570 26.39 23.76 14.53
CA ASP A 570 26.85 22.60 13.77
C ASP A 570 25.67 21.70 13.42
N TYR A 571 25.21 21.80 12.17
CA TYR A 571 24.09 21.05 11.64
C TYR A 571 24.34 19.53 11.61
N GLY A 572 25.61 19.09 11.47
CA GLY A 572 25.96 17.67 11.53
C GLY A 572 25.76 17.13 12.95
N ARG A 573 26.19 17.91 13.96
CA ARG A 573 25.98 17.58 15.38
C ARG A 573 24.50 17.50 15.73
N ASP A 574 23.68 18.41 15.21
CA ASP A 574 22.23 18.42 15.47
C ASP A 574 21.55 17.13 14.97
N LEU A 575 21.89 16.70 13.75
CA LEU A 575 21.37 15.45 13.17
C LEU A 575 21.90 14.22 13.91
N PHE A 576 23.18 14.20 14.26
CA PHE A 576 23.80 13.11 15.04
C PHE A 576 23.13 12.96 16.41
N LEU A 577 22.93 14.07 17.13
CA LEU A 577 22.23 14.06 18.41
C LEU A 577 20.81 13.52 18.26
N TRP A 578 20.07 13.98 17.24
CA TRP A 578 18.72 13.48 16.95
C TRP A 578 18.71 11.96 16.69
N ALA A 579 19.69 11.42 15.95
CA ALA A 579 19.81 9.98 15.71
C ALA A 579 20.17 9.17 16.97
N VAL A 580 21.07 9.70 17.82
CA VAL A 580 21.52 9.03 19.04
C VAL A 580 20.41 8.95 20.10
N VAL A 581 19.64 10.02 20.32
CA VAL A 581 18.61 10.04 21.38
C VAL A 581 17.45 9.09 21.12
N GLN A 582 17.26 8.67 19.86
CA GLN A 582 16.29 7.64 19.47
C GLN A 582 16.91 6.23 19.33
N ASN A 583 18.19 6.07 19.69
CA ASN A 583 18.95 4.81 19.62
C ASN A 583 18.99 4.21 18.20
N ASN A 584 19.22 5.06 17.19
CA ASN A 584 19.30 4.66 15.80
C ASN A 584 20.77 4.64 15.33
N LYS A 585 21.35 3.43 15.26
CA LYS A 585 22.76 3.24 14.92
C LYS A 585 23.07 3.67 13.49
N ASP A 586 22.29 3.20 12.52
CA ASP A 586 22.58 3.41 11.10
C ASP A 586 22.54 4.90 10.72
N LEU A 587 21.52 5.63 11.19
CA LEU A 587 21.45 7.09 10.97
C LEU A 587 22.52 7.86 11.76
N ALA A 588 22.93 7.37 12.93
CA ALA A 588 24.00 8.00 13.70
C ALA A 588 25.35 7.84 13.02
N GLU A 589 25.65 6.68 12.42
CA GLU A 589 26.87 6.45 11.64
C GLU A 589 26.94 7.41 10.44
N ILE A 590 25.85 7.52 9.67
CA ILE A 590 25.77 8.47 8.54
C ILE A 590 25.96 9.92 9.00
N ALA A 591 25.27 10.33 10.07
CA ALA A 591 25.39 11.69 10.59
C ALA A 591 26.80 11.98 11.14
N TRP A 592 27.46 10.97 11.72
CA TRP A 592 28.82 11.08 12.26
C TRP A 592 29.85 11.34 11.16
N GLU A 593 29.73 10.68 10.01
CA GLU A 593 30.59 10.93 8.85
C GLU A 593 30.50 12.40 8.39
N GLN A 594 29.31 13.00 8.43
CA GLN A 594 29.11 14.40 8.09
C GLN A 594 29.77 15.36 9.09
N VAL A 595 29.79 15.00 10.38
CA VAL A 595 30.52 15.75 11.42
C VAL A 595 32.03 15.69 11.19
N ILE A 596 32.57 14.52 10.88
CA ILE A 596 34.02 14.35 10.60
C ILE A 596 34.43 15.16 9.37
N LEU A 597 33.65 15.09 8.27
CA LEU A 597 33.96 15.83 7.05
C LEU A 597 34.02 17.35 7.29
N LEU A 598 33.16 17.88 8.14
CA LEU A 598 33.20 19.29 8.55
C LEU A 598 34.47 19.59 9.37
N PHE A 599 34.82 18.74 10.32
CA PHE A 599 36.03 18.91 11.14
C PHE A 599 37.32 18.83 10.30
N CYS A 600 37.40 17.91 9.33
CA CYS A 600 38.53 17.80 8.41
C CYS A 600 38.63 19.03 7.49
N ARG A 601 37.51 19.56 6.96
CA ARG A 601 37.51 20.78 6.13
C ARG A 601 37.91 22.03 6.92
N GLU A 602 37.52 22.12 8.18
CA GLU A 602 38.00 23.18 9.09
C GLU A 602 39.52 23.08 9.28
N LEU A 603 40.05 21.89 9.58
CA LEU A 603 41.48 21.67 9.70
C LEU A 603 42.26 21.98 8.41
N GLU A 604 41.74 21.61 7.24
CA GLU A 604 42.34 21.98 5.94
C GLU A 604 42.35 23.49 5.73
N LYS A 605 41.29 24.22 6.09
CA LYS A 605 41.29 25.70 6.05
C LYS A 605 42.33 26.29 6.98
N TYR A 606 42.50 25.75 8.19
CA TYR A 606 43.57 26.18 9.10
C TYR A 606 44.96 25.92 8.51
N TYR A 607 45.18 24.76 7.89
CA TYR A 607 46.43 24.45 7.19
C TYR A 607 46.67 25.32 5.96
N LEU A 608 45.63 25.63 5.17
CA LEU A 608 45.72 26.50 3.99
C LEU A 608 45.99 27.96 4.40
N VAL A 609 45.36 28.44 5.48
CA VAL A 609 45.62 29.77 6.04
C VAL A 609 47.04 29.85 6.63
N CYS A 610 47.53 28.80 7.27
CA CYS A 610 48.94 28.71 7.69
C CYS A 610 49.90 28.67 6.50
N LEU A 611 49.56 27.98 5.40
CA LEU A 611 50.36 27.94 4.17
C LEU A 611 50.41 29.29 3.45
N VAL A 612 49.27 29.99 3.35
CA VAL A 612 49.21 31.34 2.75
C VAL A 612 49.91 32.37 3.63
N SER A 613 49.88 32.20 4.96
CA SER A 613 50.60 33.08 5.90
C SER A 613 52.10 32.79 5.98
N CYS A 614 52.58 31.66 5.46
CA CYS A 614 54.01 31.37 5.30
C CYS A 614 54.57 31.84 3.94
N VAL A 615 53.72 32.30 3.02
CA VAL A 615 54.08 32.79 1.66
C VAL A 615 53.93 34.33 1.55
N HIS A 616 53.68 35.01 2.66
CA HIS A 616 53.91 36.45 2.87
C HIS A 616 54.96 36.63 3.97
#